data_AF-A0A538SBF5-F1
#
_entry.id   AF-A0A538SBF5-F1
#
_cell.length_a   1.000
_cell.length_b   1.000
_cell.length_c   1.000
_cell.angle_alpha   90.00
_cell.angle_beta   90.00
_cell.angle_gamma   90.00
#
_symmetry.space_group_name_H-M   'P 1'
#
loop_
_entity.id
_entity.type
_entity.pdbx_description
1 polymer ?
#
loop_
_entity_poly.entity_id
_entity_poly.type
_entity_poly.pdbx_seq_one_letter_code
_entity_poly.pdbx_strand_id
1 'polypeptide(L)'
;MPPTPIGGTPPSETTPSLTGAPAAPAVSAGPGASSPAVAAPGPAAVIKLRALELGFSAVGIASVGPLEARLHYEAWLAAGRHGEMAYLASEKHRRRRAHPEAILRDLQAVVCVALCHDPDRDPGREGRLGRIARYAAGEDYHGVMRDKLRALQRFVRELLPGSRALWYSDTGAILERGWAERAGLGWIGKHSGLISQQFGSWFLLGELLVDRPLEPDPPLAREHCGTCARCLAACPTGAIVGPYQVDARRFSYLTIELRGPIPIELRPLVGDWIFGCDVCQEVCPWNRFAPPAREARLHARALEGWTLERFLGLDEAEFAQLFHQSPIRRAQRSGFLRNVCVALGNRGEPAAASALERALERDPEPLVRSHAAWALGEIARRVKGEEATAGARNPMLAALRRAAETDAAPEVREEARAALSMLNPDEATSFRSGSRQGTPAAPRR
;
A
#
# COMPACT_ATOMS: atom_id res chain seq x y z
N MET A 1 -17.82 34.53 25.25
CA MET A 1 -17.67 35.79 24.51
C MET A 1 -17.71 35.47 23.02
N PRO A 2 -18.81 35.76 22.31
CA PRO A 2 -18.91 35.54 20.88
C PRO A 2 -18.37 36.76 20.10
N PRO A 3 -17.72 36.57 18.93
CA PRO A 3 -17.28 37.68 18.09
C PRO A 3 -18.40 38.20 17.16
N THR A 4 -18.45 39.52 17.05
CA THR A 4 -19.38 40.33 16.24
C THR A 4 -19.07 40.23 14.72
N PRO A 5 -20.08 40.24 13.83
CA PRO A 5 -19.86 40.28 12.38
C PRO A 5 -19.75 41.73 11.87
N ILE A 6 -18.79 41.99 10.97
CA ILE A 6 -18.68 43.25 10.22
C ILE A 6 -18.93 42.95 8.74
N GLY A 7 -20.03 43.50 8.23
CA GLY A 7 -20.32 43.62 6.81
C GLY A 7 -19.66 44.86 6.21
N GLY A 8 -19.31 44.77 4.93
CA GLY A 8 -18.80 45.90 4.15
C GLY A 8 -18.69 45.53 2.67
N THR A 9 -19.67 45.97 1.90
CA THR A 9 -19.72 45.88 0.43
C THR A 9 -18.66 46.81 -0.19
N PRO A 10 -17.92 46.40 -1.23
CA PRO A 10 -16.96 47.28 -1.89
C PRO A 10 -17.64 48.21 -2.92
N PRO A 11 -17.20 49.47 -3.06
CA PRO A 11 -17.66 50.38 -4.11
C PRO A 11 -16.86 50.20 -5.41
N SER A 12 -17.54 50.54 -6.51
CA SER A 12 -17.04 50.60 -7.89
C SER A 12 -16.32 51.92 -8.17
N GLU A 13 -15.13 51.89 -8.78
CA GLU A 13 -14.51 53.04 -9.45
C GLU A 13 -13.82 52.54 -10.74
N THR A 14 -14.36 52.81 -11.93
CA THR A 14 -14.04 53.94 -12.83
C THR A 14 -12.55 54.13 -13.12
N THR A 15 -12.15 53.67 -14.29
CA THR A 15 -10.87 53.94 -14.98
C THR A 15 -10.74 55.39 -15.42
N PRO A 16 -9.59 56.04 -15.20
CA PRO A 16 -9.15 57.16 -16.00
C PRO A 16 -8.06 56.76 -17.00
N SER A 17 -8.23 57.27 -18.21
CA SER A 17 -7.27 57.28 -19.32
C SER A 17 -6.08 58.20 -18.98
N LEU A 18 -4.86 57.75 -19.25
CA LEU A 18 -3.70 58.62 -19.36
C LEU A 18 -2.86 58.23 -20.59
N THR A 19 -2.83 59.20 -21.49
CA THR A 19 -2.02 59.30 -22.70
C THR A 19 -0.58 59.69 -22.36
N GLY A 20 0.39 59.20 -23.16
CA GLY A 20 1.70 59.82 -23.33
C GLY A 20 2.92 58.97 -22.97
N ALA A 21 3.54 58.34 -23.98
CA ALA A 21 4.94 57.90 -23.93
C ALA A 21 5.61 58.17 -25.30
N PRO A 22 6.89 58.61 -25.33
CA PRO A 22 7.53 59.15 -26.53
C PRO A 22 8.01 58.05 -27.49
N ALA A 23 8.08 58.41 -28.77
CA ALA A 23 8.51 57.55 -29.87
C ALA A 23 9.97 57.08 -29.71
N ALA A 24 10.18 55.76 -29.77
CA ALA A 24 11.49 55.14 -29.93
C ALA A 24 11.89 55.12 -31.43
N PRO A 25 13.19 55.23 -31.78
CA PRO A 25 13.62 55.33 -33.17
C PRO A 25 13.43 54.01 -33.91
N ALA A 26 13.00 54.11 -35.17
CA ALA A 26 12.83 52.97 -36.06
C ALA A 26 14.19 52.33 -36.37
N VAL A 27 14.40 51.12 -35.86
CA VAL A 27 15.52 50.28 -36.28
C VAL A 27 15.06 49.51 -37.53
N SER A 28 15.69 49.81 -38.66
CA SER A 28 15.44 49.14 -39.94
C SER A 28 15.75 47.64 -39.84
N ALA A 29 14.73 46.80 -40.03
CA ALA A 29 14.90 45.37 -40.19
C ALA A 29 15.58 45.08 -41.54
N GLY A 30 16.82 44.58 -41.49
CA GLY A 30 17.47 43.97 -42.66
C GLY A 30 16.80 42.63 -43.00
N PRO A 31 16.68 42.26 -44.29
CA PRO A 31 16.13 40.98 -44.69
C PRO A 31 17.21 39.90 -44.53
N GLY A 32 17.02 38.97 -43.59
CA GLY A 32 17.89 37.78 -43.51
C GLY A 32 18.21 37.29 -42.10
N ALA A 33 17.20 37.08 -41.25
CA ALA A 33 17.34 36.18 -40.12
C ALA A 33 16.27 35.09 -40.28
N SER A 34 16.64 33.99 -40.91
CA SER A 34 15.88 32.76 -40.82
C SER A 34 15.74 32.39 -39.35
N SER A 35 14.50 32.29 -38.85
CA SER A 35 14.25 31.65 -37.56
C SER A 35 14.93 30.28 -37.56
N PRO A 36 15.66 29.89 -36.50
CA PRO A 36 16.25 28.58 -36.44
C PRO A 36 15.12 27.55 -36.58
N ALA A 37 15.20 26.71 -37.61
CA ALA A 37 14.27 25.61 -37.79
C ALA A 37 14.35 24.74 -36.53
N VAL A 38 13.27 24.72 -35.74
CA VAL A 38 13.17 23.84 -34.57
C VAL A 38 13.24 22.42 -35.11
N ALA A 39 14.36 21.73 -34.85
CA ALA A 39 14.53 20.34 -35.25
C ALA A 39 13.37 19.51 -34.69
N ALA A 40 12.84 18.61 -35.52
CA ALA A 40 11.77 17.72 -35.09
C ALA A 40 12.20 16.96 -33.82
N PRO A 41 11.31 16.82 -32.82
CA PRO A 41 11.66 16.13 -31.58
C PRO A 41 12.09 14.69 -31.86
N GLY A 42 13.21 14.26 -31.26
CA GLY A 42 13.67 12.89 -31.37
C GLY A 42 12.69 11.88 -30.73
N PRO A 43 12.84 10.56 -31.01
CA PRO A 43 11.89 9.55 -30.54
C PRO A 43 11.64 9.55 -29.03
N ALA A 44 12.68 9.80 -28.23
CA ALA A 44 12.55 9.91 -26.77
C ALA A 44 11.54 10.98 -26.34
N ALA A 45 11.62 12.18 -26.93
CA ALA A 45 10.70 13.28 -26.62
C ALA A 45 9.26 12.95 -27.05
N VAL A 46 9.08 12.33 -28.21
CA VAL A 46 7.77 11.91 -28.72
C VAL A 46 7.12 10.84 -27.84
N ILE A 47 7.90 9.85 -27.36
CA ILE A 47 7.43 8.81 -26.44
C ILE A 47 6.98 9.43 -25.10
N LYS A 48 7.76 10.38 -24.57
CA LYS A 48 7.40 11.07 -23.32
C LYS A 48 6.08 11.83 -23.46
N LEU A 49 5.94 12.63 -24.52
CA LEU A 49 4.69 13.33 -24.81
C LEU A 49 3.51 12.36 -24.88
N ARG A 50 3.69 11.23 -25.58
CA ARG A 50 2.63 10.23 -25.68
C ARG A 50 2.28 9.58 -24.34
N ALA A 51 3.26 9.31 -23.47
CA ALA A 51 2.99 8.78 -22.15
C ALA A 51 2.13 9.75 -21.32
N LEU A 52 2.42 11.06 -21.37
CA LEU A 52 1.63 12.09 -20.69
C LEU A 52 0.20 12.17 -21.26
N GLU A 53 0.04 12.10 -22.59
CA GLU A 53 -1.28 12.06 -23.24
C GLU A 53 -2.12 10.83 -22.84
N LEU A 54 -1.47 9.69 -22.59
CA LEU A 54 -2.13 8.48 -22.07
C LEU A 54 -2.53 8.60 -20.58
N GLY A 55 -2.20 9.73 -19.95
CA GLY A 55 -2.59 10.08 -18.59
C GLY A 55 -1.58 9.70 -17.52
N PHE A 56 -0.36 9.28 -17.87
CA PHE A 56 0.71 9.17 -16.88
C PHE A 56 1.08 10.56 -16.34
N SER A 57 1.37 10.64 -15.05
CA SER A 57 1.72 11.90 -14.36
C SER A 57 3.17 12.29 -14.60
N ALA A 58 4.05 11.31 -14.80
CA ALA A 58 5.45 11.53 -15.11
C ALA A 58 5.99 10.42 -16.01
N VAL A 59 7.06 10.73 -16.74
CA VAL A 59 7.78 9.79 -17.59
C VAL A 59 9.25 10.19 -17.64
N GLY A 60 10.13 9.19 -17.58
CA GLY A 60 11.57 9.36 -17.71
C GLY A 60 12.16 8.16 -18.43
N ILE A 61 13.35 8.30 -18.99
CA ILE A 61 14.04 7.24 -19.73
C ILE A 61 15.37 6.97 -19.04
N ALA A 62 15.54 5.75 -18.54
CA ALA A 62 16.80 5.31 -17.94
C ALA A 62 17.71 4.67 -18.98
N SER A 63 19.01 4.97 -18.87
CA SER A 63 20.07 4.22 -19.54
C SER A 63 20.24 2.82 -18.92
N VAL A 64 20.50 1.82 -19.76
CA VAL A 64 20.67 0.43 -19.33
C VAL A 64 22.05 0.24 -18.71
N GLY A 65 22.08 -0.43 -17.56
CA GLY A 65 23.31 -0.76 -16.83
C GLY A 65 23.02 -1.25 -15.41
N PRO A 66 24.06 -1.64 -14.64
CA PRO A 66 23.89 -2.17 -13.28
C PRO A 66 23.22 -1.15 -12.34
N LEU A 67 22.18 -1.56 -11.60
CA LEU A 67 21.52 -0.72 -10.60
C LEU A 67 22.08 -0.94 -9.19
N GLU A 68 22.31 0.14 -8.43
CA GLU A 68 22.65 0.05 -6.99
C GLU A 68 21.53 -0.65 -6.19
N ALA A 69 20.27 -0.45 -6.59
CA ALA A 69 19.11 -1.14 -6.03
C ALA A 69 19.25 -2.68 -6.00
N ARG A 70 20.06 -3.27 -6.89
CA ARG A 70 20.38 -4.70 -6.87
C ARG A 70 21.10 -5.12 -5.60
N LEU A 71 22.05 -4.31 -5.11
CA LEU A 71 22.80 -4.59 -3.88
C LEU A 71 21.87 -4.60 -2.67
N HIS A 72 20.98 -3.61 -2.59
CA HIS A 72 19.95 -3.54 -1.55
C HIS A 72 18.99 -4.73 -1.60
N TYR A 73 18.58 -5.13 -2.81
CA TYR A 73 17.72 -6.29 -3.02
C TYR A 73 18.37 -7.59 -2.54
N GLU A 74 19.62 -7.86 -2.93
CA GLU A 74 20.34 -9.08 -2.51
C GLU A 74 20.59 -9.09 -0.98
N ALA A 75 20.95 -7.95 -0.39
CA ALA A 75 21.11 -7.83 1.06
C ALA A 75 19.78 -8.08 1.81
N TRP A 76 18.67 -7.58 1.27
CA TRP A 76 17.33 -7.78 1.81
C TRP A 76 16.89 -9.25 1.74
N LEU A 77 17.21 -9.94 0.64
CA LEU A 77 16.99 -11.38 0.50
C LEU A 77 17.85 -12.18 1.49
N ALA A 78 19.14 -11.88 1.59
CA ALA A 78 20.08 -12.55 2.49
C ALA A 78 19.67 -12.41 3.96
N ALA A 79 19.06 -11.28 4.34
CA ALA A 79 18.53 -11.05 5.68
C ALA A 79 17.16 -11.72 5.94
N GLY A 80 16.59 -12.47 4.99
CA GLY A 80 15.28 -13.14 5.15
C GLY A 80 14.10 -12.17 5.28
N ARG A 81 14.28 -10.89 4.95
CA ARG A 81 13.30 -9.82 5.16
C ARG A 81 12.12 -9.85 4.17
N HIS A 82 12.11 -10.82 3.27
CA HIS A 82 11.05 -11.06 2.27
C HIS A 82 9.89 -11.93 2.79
N GLY A 83 9.98 -12.45 4.01
CA GLY A 83 8.94 -13.32 4.58
C GLY A 83 8.69 -14.54 3.70
N GLU A 84 7.43 -14.93 3.55
CA GLU A 84 7.04 -16.10 2.76
C GLU A 84 7.01 -15.86 1.23
N MET A 85 7.42 -14.68 0.75
CA MET A 85 7.45 -14.36 -0.68
C MET A 85 8.63 -15.02 -1.41
N ALA A 86 8.74 -16.34 -1.33
CA ALA A 86 9.86 -17.14 -1.83
C ALA A 86 10.13 -16.97 -3.34
N TYR A 87 9.11 -16.58 -4.12
CA TYR A 87 9.27 -16.27 -5.54
C TYR A 87 10.28 -15.14 -5.77
N LEU A 88 10.42 -14.18 -4.86
CA LEU A 88 11.43 -13.12 -4.93
C LEU A 88 12.86 -13.69 -4.86
N ALA A 89 13.07 -14.72 -4.03
CA ALA A 89 14.38 -15.37 -3.88
C ALA A 89 14.68 -16.39 -5.00
N SER A 90 13.72 -16.71 -5.89
CA SER A 90 13.94 -17.68 -6.96
C SER A 90 15.02 -17.22 -7.95
N GLU A 91 15.78 -18.18 -8.47
CA GLU A 91 16.87 -17.93 -9.43
C GLU A 91 16.40 -17.13 -10.65
N LYS A 92 15.23 -17.46 -11.19
CA LYS A 92 14.60 -16.73 -12.30
C LYS A 92 14.41 -15.24 -11.97
N HIS A 93 13.90 -14.91 -10.78
CA HIS A 93 13.61 -13.54 -10.40
C HIS A 93 14.88 -12.76 -10.08
N ARG A 94 15.82 -13.37 -9.37
CA ARG A 94 17.13 -12.78 -9.08
C ARG A 94 17.90 -12.49 -10.36
N ARG A 95 17.99 -13.47 -11.29
CA ARG A 95 18.64 -13.30 -12.59
C ARG A 95 18.02 -12.16 -13.39
N ARG A 96 16.69 -12.07 -13.47
CA ARG A 96 16.00 -11.01 -14.23
C ARG A 96 16.16 -9.62 -13.64
N ARG A 97 16.21 -9.49 -12.31
CA ARG A 97 16.47 -8.23 -11.61
C ARG A 97 17.94 -7.78 -11.72
N ALA A 98 18.86 -8.74 -11.81
CA ALA A 98 20.28 -8.47 -12.03
C ALA A 98 20.61 -8.16 -13.49
N HIS A 99 19.93 -8.84 -14.42
CA HIS A 99 20.16 -8.81 -15.87
C HIS A 99 18.82 -8.65 -16.59
N PRO A 100 18.32 -7.41 -16.76
CA PRO A 100 17.05 -7.16 -17.45
C PRO A 100 17.08 -7.61 -18.93
N GLU A 101 18.26 -7.87 -19.51
CA GLU A 101 18.39 -8.47 -20.85
C GLU A 101 17.85 -9.91 -20.89
N ALA A 102 17.76 -10.58 -19.74
CA ALA A 102 17.07 -11.87 -19.61
C ALA A 102 15.53 -11.74 -19.71
N ILE A 103 15.01 -10.51 -19.70
CA ILE A 103 13.60 -10.19 -19.94
C ILE A 103 13.40 -9.81 -21.41
N LEU A 104 14.19 -8.86 -21.92
CA LEU A 104 14.16 -8.42 -23.31
C LEU A 104 15.57 -8.43 -23.89
N ARG A 105 15.81 -9.25 -24.92
CA ARG A 105 17.11 -9.31 -25.61
C ARG A 105 17.43 -7.95 -26.25
N ASP A 106 18.71 -7.59 -26.24
CA ASP A 106 19.24 -6.34 -26.82
C ASP A 106 18.61 -5.09 -26.20
N LEU A 107 18.28 -5.14 -24.90
CA LEU A 107 17.73 -4.00 -24.16
C LEU A 107 18.68 -2.79 -24.25
N GLN A 108 18.17 -1.64 -24.67
CA GLN A 108 18.96 -0.40 -24.81
C GLN A 108 18.38 0.79 -24.04
N ALA A 109 17.10 0.76 -23.68
CA ALA A 109 16.49 1.79 -22.86
C ALA A 109 15.34 1.23 -21.99
N VAL A 110 15.07 1.89 -20.87
CA VAL A 110 13.92 1.61 -20.01
C VAL A 110 13.12 2.90 -19.83
N VAL A 111 11.92 2.96 -20.41
CA VAL A 111 10.98 4.06 -20.20
C VAL A 111 10.21 3.80 -18.91
N CYS A 112 10.38 4.65 -17.91
CA CYS A 112 9.70 4.57 -16.63
C CYS A 112 8.54 5.58 -16.61
N VAL A 113 7.38 5.17 -16.11
CA VAL A 113 6.20 6.02 -15.98
C VAL A 113 5.68 6.00 -14.55
N ALA A 114 5.08 7.10 -14.12
CA ALA A 114 4.37 7.21 -12.85
C ALA A 114 2.91 7.59 -13.08
N LEU A 115 2.00 6.97 -12.33
CA LEU A 115 0.58 7.30 -12.32
C LEU A 115 0.13 7.64 -10.89
N CYS A 116 -0.24 8.90 -10.64
CA CYS A 116 -0.70 9.33 -9.32
C CYS A 116 -2.07 8.72 -8.98
N HIS A 117 -2.23 8.34 -7.71
CA HIS A 117 -3.51 8.02 -7.09
C HIS A 117 -3.83 9.07 -6.00
N ASP A 118 -5.05 9.07 -5.45
CA ASP A 118 -5.47 10.16 -4.59
C ASP A 118 -4.61 10.24 -3.32
N PRO A 119 -4.13 11.44 -2.95
CA PRO A 119 -3.32 11.65 -1.74
C PRO A 119 -4.19 11.80 -0.49
N ASP A 120 -5.46 12.12 -0.67
CA ASP A 120 -6.37 12.45 0.42
C ASP A 120 -7.04 11.23 1.02
N ARG A 121 -7.45 11.39 2.27
CA ARG A 121 -8.20 10.40 3.05
C ARG A 121 -9.57 10.94 3.38
N ASP A 122 -10.48 10.02 3.61
CA ASP A 122 -11.80 10.30 4.17
C ASP A 122 -11.86 9.73 5.60
N PRO A 123 -11.68 10.57 6.64
CA PRO A 123 -11.73 10.13 8.03
C PRO A 123 -13.07 9.51 8.42
N GLY A 124 -14.18 9.95 7.83
CA GLY A 124 -15.51 9.39 8.10
C GLY A 124 -15.64 7.98 7.53
N ARG A 125 -15.16 7.76 6.31
CA ARG A 125 -15.06 6.43 5.70
C ARG A 125 -14.16 5.51 6.51
N GLU A 126 -13.01 5.98 6.95
CA GLU A 126 -12.06 5.17 7.73
C GLU A 126 -12.55 4.85 9.13
N GLY A 127 -13.15 5.83 9.82
CA GLY A 127 -13.81 5.62 11.09
C GLY A 127 -14.88 4.52 11.00
N ARG A 128 -15.53 4.35 9.85
CA ARG A 128 -16.53 3.31 9.61
C ARG A 128 -15.96 1.98 9.12
N LEU A 129 -14.96 2.00 8.24
CA LEU A 129 -14.48 0.83 7.49
C LEU A 129 -13.14 0.26 7.96
N GLY A 130 -12.43 0.97 8.85
CA GLY A 130 -11.00 0.75 9.03
C GLY A 130 -10.18 1.39 7.89
N ARG A 131 -8.86 1.28 8.00
CA ARG A 131 -7.91 1.90 7.09
C ARG A 131 -7.52 0.92 5.98
N ILE A 132 -7.64 1.40 4.74
CA ILE A 132 -7.13 0.75 3.52
C ILE A 132 -6.08 1.68 2.93
N ALA A 133 -4.95 1.12 2.47
CA ALA A 133 -3.91 1.90 1.80
C ALA A 133 -4.48 2.57 0.55
N ARG A 134 -4.13 3.85 0.33
CA ARG A 134 -4.75 4.71 -0.70
C ARG A 134 -4.71 4.09 -2.10
N TYR A 135 -3.61 3.43 -2.46
CA TYR A 135 -3.44 2.78 -3.76
C TYR A 135 -4.47 1.65 -4.01
N ALA A 136 -5.07 1.11 -2.96
CA ALA A 136 -6.01 -0.01 -3.00
C ALA A 136 -7.47 0.41 -2.82
N ALA A 137 -7.75 1.71 -2.73
CA ALA A 137 -9.09 2.22 -2.47
C ALA A 137 -10.04 2.04 -3.67
N GLY A 138 -9.53 2.05 -4.91
CA GLY A 138 -10.31 2.00 -6.14
C GLY A 138 -10.30 0.67 -6.88
N GLU A 139 -10.24 0.74 -8.22
CA GLU A 139 -9.98 -0.40 -9.09
C GLU A 139 -8.54 -0.89 -8.93
N ASP A 140 -8.31 -2.17 -9.22
CA ASP A 140 -7.00 -2.78 -9.23
C ASP A 140 -6.08 -2.10 -10.24
N TYR A 141 -5.08 -1.39 -9.70
CA TYR A 141 -4.15 -0.61 -10.48
C TYR A 141 -3.38 -1.44 -11.51
N HIS A 142 -3.21 -2.75 -11.30
CA HIS A 142 -2.58 -3.62 -12.28
C HIS A 142 -3.34 -3.60 -13.62
N GLY A 143 -4.68 -3.54 -13.56
CA GLY A 143 -5.53 -3.42 -14.74
C GLY A 143 -5.36 -2.07 -15.42
N VAL A 144 -5.42 -0.99 -14.65
CA VAL A 144 -5.25 0.39 -15.12
C VAL A 144 -3.88 0.59 -15.78
N MET A 145 -2.81 0.20 -15.09
CA MET A 145 -1.43 0.31 -15.58
C MET A 145 -1.22 -0.52 -16.84
N ARG A 146 -1.70 -1.77 -16.87
CA ARG A 146 -1.63 -2.64 -18.06
C ARG A 146 -2.26 -1.98 -19.28
N ASP A 147 -3.46 -1.41 -19.14
CA ASP A 147 -4.18 -0.85 -20.28
C ASP A 147 -3.41 0.34 -20.89
N LYS A 148 -2.90 1.24 -20.04
CA LYS A 148 -2.08 2.39 -20.46
C LYS A 148 -0.70 1.98 -21.01
N LEU A 149 -0.01 1.07 -20.34
CA LEU A 149 1.30 0.57 -20.77
C LEU A 149 1.22 -0.20 -22.08
N ARG A 150 0.14 -0.96 -22.33
CA ARG A 150 -0.11 -1.60 -23.62
C ARG A 150 -0.31 -0.59 -24.74
N ALA A 151 -1.00 0.51 -24.47
CA ALA A 151 -1.16 1.60 -25.44
C ALA A 151 0.19 2.26 -25.76
N LEU A 152 1.01 2.54 -24.73
CA LEU A 152 2.36 3.08 -24.92
C LEU A 152 3.28 2.10 -25.66
N GLN A 153 3.23 0.80 -25.33
CA GLN A 153 4.00 -0.23 -26.03
C GLN A 153 3.66 -0.28 -27.53
N ARG A 154 2.37 -0.23 -27.89
CA ARG A 154 1.95 -0.21 -29.31
C ARG A 154 2.52 1.02 -30.02
N PHE A 155 2.36 2.19 -29.40
CA PHE A 155 2.87 3.44 -29.95
C PHE A 155 4.39 3.40 -30.19
N VAL A 156 5.18 2.89 -29.24
CA VAL A 156 6.64 2.78 -29.41
C VAL A 156 7.00 1.89 -30.60
N ARG A 157 6.28 0.78 -30.80
CA ARG A 157 6.51 -0.12 -31.94
C ARG A 157 6.13 0.49 -33.28
N GLU A 158 5.12 1.36 -33.30
CA GLU A 158 4.72 2.12 -34.49
C GLU A 158 5.74 3.23 -34.80
N LEU A 159 6.20 3.96 -33.78
CA LEU A 159 7.19 5.03 -33.90
C LEU A 159 8.58 4.50 -34.31
N LEU A 160 8.94 3.31 -33.83
CA LEU A 160 10.22 2.65 -34.10
C LEU A 160 9.97 1.29 -34.77
N PRO A 161 9.71 1.26 -36.10
CA PRO A 161 9.44 0.02 -36.81
C PRO A 161 10.53 -1.03 -36.59
N GLY A 162 10.11 -2.28 -36.32
CA GLY A 162 11.03 -3.38 -36.04
C GLY A 162 11.73 -3.31 -34.68
N SER A 163 11.29 -2.45 -33.76
CA SER A 163 11.66 -2.52 -32.34
C SER A 163 10.88 -3.61 -31.61
N ARG A 164 11.47 -4.12 -30.53
CA ARG A 164 10.77 -4.88 -29.50
C ARG A 164 10.63 -4.00 -28.28
N ALA A 165 9.43 -4.04 -27.71
CA ALA A 165 9.10 -3.34 -26.49
C ALA A 165 8.24 -4.24 -25.60
N LEU A 166 8.50 -4.25 -24.29
CA LEU A 166 7.80 -5.09 -23.30
C LEU A 166 7.54 -4.30 -22.03
N TRP A 167 6.28 -4.23 -21.60
CA TRP A 167 5.90 -3.50 -20.39
C TRP A 167 5.89 -4.38 -19.13
N TYR A 168 6.08 -3.76 -17.96
CA TYR A 168 5.92 -4.33 -16.63
C TYR A 168 5.26 -3.32 -15.66
N SER A 169 4.59 -3.86 -14.65
CA SER A 169 4.12 -3.15 -13.46
C SER A 169 3.86 -4.17 -12.34
N ASP A 170 4.49 -3.94 -11.18
CA ASP A 170 4.54 -4.67 -9.90
C ASP A 170 4.88 -6.17 -9.99
N THR A 171 4.10 -6.89 -10.76
CA THR A 171 4.18 -8.34 -11.01
C THR A 171 5.45 -8.80 -11.74
N GLY A 172 6.26 -7.85 -12.23
CA GLY A 172 7.49 -8.10 -12.97
C GLY A 172 8.70 -8.46 -12.12
N ALA A 173 9.62 -9.23 -12.70
CA ALA A 173 10.94 -9.45 -12.10
C ALA A 173 11.92 -8.32 -12.45
N ILE A 174 11.51 -7.07 -12.23
CA ILE A 174 12.28 -5.85 -12.49
C ILE A 174 12.40 -5.03 -11.19
N LEU A 175 13.42 -4.17 -11.09
CA LEU A 175 13.66 -3.27 -9.95
C LEU A 175 13.10 -1.88 -10.25
N GLU A 176 11.78 -1.80 -10.32
CA GLU A 176 10.99 -0.63 -10.75
C GLU A 176 11.47 0.69 -10.16
N ARG A 177 11.57 0.75 -8.82
CA ARG A 177 11.99 1.97 -8.11
C ARG A 177 13.41 2.40 -8.47
N GLY A 178 14.31 1.44 -8.70
CA GLY A 178 15.69 1.73 -9.11
C GLY A 178 15.78 2.26 -10.54
N TRP A 179 14.97 1.72 -11.46
CA TRP A 179 14.88 2.24 -12.82
C TRP A 179 14.26 3.63 -12.86
N ALA A 180 13.19 3.85 -12.08
CA ALA A 180 12.52 5.14 -11.99
C ALA A 180 13.41 6.22 -11.36
N GLU A 181 14.22 5.88 -10.34
CA GLU A 181 15.26 6.77 -9.81
C GLU A 181 16.31 7.13 -10.88
N ARG A 182 16.82 6.11 -11.60
CA ARG A 182 17.77 6.34 -12.71
C ARG A 182 17.18 7.21 -13.81
N ALA A 183 15.90 7.05 -14.11
CA ALA A 183 15.16 7.81 -15.11
C ALA A 183 14.81 9.24 -14.65
N GLY A 184 15.27 9.67 -13.46
CA GLY A 184 15.04 11.02 -12.96
C GLY A 184 13.62 11.29 -12.46
N LEU A 185 12.81 10.24 -12.19
CA LEU A 185 11.46 10.43 -11.64
C LEU A 185 11.45 10.85 -10.16
N GLY A 186 12.55 10.58 -9.45
CA GLY A 186 12.65 10.85 -8.02
C GLY A 186 13.93 10.29 -7.40
N TRP A 187 13.91 10.12 -6.08
CA TRP A 187 14.95 9.46 -5.30
C TRP A 187 14.35 8.43 -4.35
N ILE A 188 15.11 7.40 -3.97
CA ILE A 188 14.67 6.45 -2.94
C ILE A 188 14.70 7.13 -1.57
N GLY A 189 13.55 7.20 -0.90
CA GLY A 189 13.44 7.72 0.45
C GLY A 189 13.89 6.72 1.51
N LYS A 190 14.12 7.18 2.75
CA LYS A 190 14.52 6.30 3.87
C LYS A 190 13.50 5.21 4.20
N HIS A 191 12.24 5.37 3.78
CA HIS A 191 11.21 4.32 3.85
C HIS A 191 11.23 3.34 2.66
N SER A 192 12.25 3.41 1.79
CA SER A 192 12.47 2.58 0.60
C SER A 192 11.44 2.72 -0.54
N GLY A 193 10.58 3.74 -0.48
CA GLY A 193 9.72 4.13 -1.60
C GLY A 193 10.40 5.19 -2.47
N LEU A 194 9.99 5.28 -3.74
CA LEU A 194 10.42 6.39 -4.60
C LEU A 194 9.66 7.66 -4.20
N ILE A 195 10.36 8.77 -4.09
CA ILE A 195 9.79 10.09 -3.80
C ILE A 195 10.14 11.03 -4.95
N SER A 196 9.14 11.73 -5.47
CA SER A 196 9.27 12.82 -6.42
C SER A 196 9.07 14.16 -5.73
N GLN A 197 9.78 15.20 -6.17
CA GLN A 197 9.59 16.55 -5.67
C GLN A 197 8.19 17.08 -6.00
N GLN A 198 7.64 16.70 -7.15
CA GLN A 198 6.38 17.22 -7.69
C GLN A 198 5.17 16.38 -7.26
N PHE A 199 5.36 15.09 -6.97
CA PHE A 199 4.25 14.15 -6.76
C PHE A 199 4.27 13.46 -5.39
N GLY A 200 5.27 13.75 -4.54
CA GLY A 200 5.46 13.01 -3.30
C GLY A 200 5.79 11.54 -3.59
N SER A 201 5.10 10.59 -2.96
CA SER A 201 5.22 9.15 -3.18
C SER A 201 3.90 8.47 -3.51
N TRP A 202 2.82 9.25 -3.72
CA TRP A 202 1.46 8.75 -4.00
C TRP A 202 1.26 8.42 -5.49
N PHE A 203 2.13 7.56 -6.02
CA PHE A 203 2.04 7.12 -7.40
C PHE A 203 2.45 5.66 -7.55
N LEU A 204 1.95 5.08 -8.62
CA LEU A 204 2.24 3.73 -9.09
C LEU A 204 3.33 3.81 -10.15
N LEU A 205 4.16 2.77 -10.27
CA LEU A 205 5.21 2.67 -11.25
C LEU A 205 4.90 1.65 -12.33
N GLY A 206 5.42 1.91 -13.52
CA GLY A 206 5.51 0.93 -14.59
C GLY A 206 6.68 1.23 -15.51
N GLU A 207 7.14 0.19 -16.21
CA GLU A 207 8.29 0.25 -17.10
C GLU A 207 7.92 -0.27 -18.48
N LEU A 208 8.57 0.28 -19.49
CA LEU A 208 8.58 -0.24 -20.85
C LEU A 208 10.05 -0.41 -21.27
N LEU A 209 10.46 -1.67 -21.37
CA LEU A 209 11.77 -2.08 -21.85
C LEU A 209 11.78 -1.95 -23.38
N VAL A 210 12.81 -1.33 -23.95
CA VAL A 210 12.93 -1.06 -25.40
C VAL A 210 14.32 -1.47 -25.89
N ASP A 211 14.37 -2.19 -27.01
CA ASP A 211 15.62 -2.69 -27.62
C ASP A 211 16.30 -1.69 -28.58
N ARG A 212 15.85 -0.44 -28.56
CA ARG A 212 16.37 0.67 -29.35
C ARG A 212 16.96 1.73 -28.43
N PRO A 213 18.03 2.42 -28.87
CA PRO A 213 18.58 3.52 -28.10
C PRO A 213 17.56 4.65 -28.03
N LEU A 214 17.38 5.19 -26.83
CA LEU A 214 16.59 6.38 -26.56
C LEU A 214 17.43 7.31 -25.70
N GLU A 215 17.35 8.62 -25.95
CA GLU A 215 18.07 9.61 -25.15
C GLU A 215 17.63 9.52 -23.68
N PRO A 216 18.55 9.20 -22.75
CA PRO A 216 18.20 9.02 -21.35
C PRO A 216 18.05 10.36 -20.62
N ASP A 217 17.21 10.37 -19.60
CA ASP A 217 17.17 11.44 -18.61
C ASP A 217 18.24 11.22 -17.55
N PRO A 218 18.88 12.29 -17.05
CA PRO A 218 19.79 12.17 -15.92
C PRO A 218 18.99 11.86 -14.64
N PRO A 219 19.53 11.02 -13.73
CA PRO A 219 18.98 10.91 -12.39
C PRO A 219 19.08 12.25 -11.66
N LEU A 220 18.29 12.42 -10.59
CA LEU A 220 18.43 13.59 -9.72
C LEU A 220 19.84 13.62 -9.12
N ALA A 221 20.44 14.81 -9.06
CA ALA A 221 21.81 15.00 -8.57
C ALA A 221 21.98 14.66 -7.07
N ARG A 222 20.89 14.68 -6.29
CA ARG A 222 20.90 14.37 -4.86
C ARG A 222 19.55 13.86 -4.38
N GLU A 223 19.58 13.04 -3.34
CA GLU A 223 18.41 12.73 -2.53
C GLU A 223 17.96 13.94 -1.69
N HIS A 224 16.74 13.89 -1.15
CA HIS A 224 16.18 15.01 -0.38
C HIS A 224 15.54 14.60 0.96
N CYS A 225 15.91 13.45 1.54
CA CYS A 225 15.54 13.15 2.92
C CYS A 225 16.42 13.91 3.91
N GLY A 226 17.70 14.14 3.62
CA GLY A 226 18.61 14.83 4.54
C GLY A 226 18.64 14.17 5.93
N THR A 227 18.52 14.97 7.00
CA THR A 227 18.48 14.47 8.39
C THR A 227 17.10 13.94 8.82
N CYS A 228 16.06 14.06 7.99
CA CYS A 228 14.70 13.63 8.35
C CYS A 228 14.66 12.12 8.69
N ALA A 229 13.96 11.77 9.77
CA ALA A 229 13.74 10.38 10.20
C ALA A 229 12.27 10.09 10.56
N ARG A 230 11.31 10.93 10.09
CA ARG A 230 9.88 10.83 10.46
C ARG A 230 9.29 9.46 10.15
N CYS A 231 9.57 8.90 8.98
CA CYS A 231 9.04 7.59 8.58
C CYS A 231 9.56 6.45 9.47
N LEU A 232 10.82 6.50 9.92
CA LEU A 232 11.38 5.52 10.85
C LEU A 232 10.67 5.62 12.21
N ALA A 233 10.57 6.84 12.74
CA ALA A 233 9.96 7.09 14.05
C ALA A 233 8.46 6.75 14.09
N ALA A 234 7.74 6.99 12.99
CA ALA A 234 6.30 6.75 12.93
C ALA A 234 5.91 5.31 12.57
N CYS A 235 6.85 4.46 12.13
CA CYS A 235 6.52 3.11 11.69
C CYS A 235 6.01 2.28 12.87
N PRO A 236 4.71 1.87 12.90
CA PRO A 236 4.12 1.37 14.15
C PRO A 236 4.72 0.05 14.63
N THR A 237 5.23 -0.77 13.71
CA THR A 237 5.84 -2.06 14.03
C THR A 237 7.37 -2.05 13.93
N GLY A 238 7.98 -0.90 13.64
CA GLY A 238 9.41 -0.81 13.36
C GLY A 238 9.83 -1.60 12.11
N ALA A 239 8.95 -1.71 11.11
CA ALA A 239 9.28 -2.36 9.83
C ALA A 239 10.42 -1.67 9.09
N ILE A 240 10.60 -0.35 9.26
CA ILE A 240 11.77 0.36 8.74
C ILE A 240 12.89 0.26 9.79
N VAL A 241 13.70 -0.81 9.69
CA VAL A 241 14.76 -1.14 10.67
C VAL A 241 15.98 -0.22 10.57
N GLY A 242 16.05 0.59 9.51
CA GLY A 242 17.05 1.61 9.28
C GLY A 242 16.77 2.34 7.97
N PRO A 243 17.52 3.42 7.65
CA PRO A 243 17.39 4.10 6.37
C PRO A 243 17.54 3.11 5.21
N TYR A 244 16.56 3.11 4.30
CA TYR A 244 16.55 2.25 3.10
C TYR A 244 16.46 0.75 3.39
N GLN A 245 16.06 0.39 4.61
CA GLN A 245 15.99 -1.00 5.07
C GLN A 245 14.62 -1.30 5.65
N VAL A 246 13.85 -2.12 4.95
CA VAL A 246 12.51 -2.56 5.37
C VAL A 246 12.53 -4.06 5.66
N ASP A 247 12.05 -4.46 6.83
CA ASP A 247 11.66 -5.84 7.11
C ASP A 247 10.19 -6.01 6.73
N ALA A 248 9.92 -6.64 5.58
CA ALA A 248 8.56 -6.74 5.08
C ALA A 248 7.67 -7.53 6.03
N ARG A 249 8.22 -8.49 6.79
CA ARG A 249 7.49 -9.35 7.74
C ARG A 249 6.72 -8.58 8.82
N ARG A 250 6.97 -7.28 8.98
CA ARG A 250 6.48 -6.50 10.12
C ARG A 250 5.29 -5.56 9.84
N PHE A 251 4.87 -5.27 8.60
CA PHE A 251 3.63 -4.46 8.42
C PHE A 251 2.82 -4.78 7.16
N SER A 252 3.00 -4.05 6.04
CA SER A 252 2.06 -4.13 4.90
C SER A 252 1.88 -5.57 4.39
N TYR A 253 2.96 -6.35 4.40
CA TYR A 253 2.96 -7.80 4.18
C TYR A 253 1.94 -8.56 5.02
N LEU A 254 1.80 -8.24 6.32
CA LEU A 254 0.88 -8.91 7.24
C LEU A 254 -0.54 -8.85 6.69
N THR A 255 -0.96 -7.68 6.21
CA THR A 255 -2.34 -7.46 5.76
C THR A 255 -2.59 -7.86 4.30
N ILE A 256 -1.55 -8.01 3.48
CA ILE A 256 -1.67 -8.23 2.02
C ILE A 256 -1.27 -9.67 1.63
N GLU A 257 -0.11 -10.12 2.12
CA GLU A 257 0.61 -11.28 1.58
C GLU A 257 0.61 -12.48 2.52
N LEU A 258 0.67 -12.24 3.84
CA LEU A 258 0.68 -13.30 4.85
C LEU A 258 -0.65 -14.07 4.78
N ARG A 259 -0.56 -15.39 4.57
CA ARG A 259 -1.74 -16.29 4.53
C ARG A 259 -2.13 -16.80 5.91
N GLY A 260 -1.16 -16.92 6.81
CA GLY A 260 -1.34 -17.43 8.16
C GLY A 260 -1.75 -16.37 9.20
N PRO A 261 -1.62 -16.69 10.49
CA PRO A 261 -1.97 -15.78 11.57
C PRO A 261 -1.01 -14.59 11.66
N ILE A 262 -1.53 -13.39 11.97
CA ILE A 262 -0.67 -12.26 12.33
C ILE A 262 -0.04 -12.58 13.69
N PRO A 263 1.29 -12.46 13.87
CA PRO A 263 1.95 -12.68 15.16
C PRO A 263 1.29 -11.85 16.27
N ILE A 264 1.04 -12.48 17.43
CA ILE A 264 0.26 -11.89 18.52
C ILE A 264 0.82 -10.53 18.94
N GLU A 265 2.14 -10.41 19.03
CA GLU A 265 2.86 -9.19 19.40
C GLU A 265 2.73 -8.05 18.37
N LEU A 266 2.39 -8.36 17.12
CA LEU A 266 2.19 -7.37 16.07
C LEU A 266 0.72 -6.94 15.94
N ARG A 267 -0.26 -7.76 16.38
CA ARG A 267 -1.70 -7.45 16.23
C ARG A 267 -2.08 -6.08 16.82
N PRO A 268 -1.65 -5.69 18.05
CA PRO A 268 -1.95 -4.35 18.59
C PRO A 268 -1.36 -3.21 17.75
N LEU A 269 -0.19 -3.43 17.15
CA LEU A 269 0.55 -2.41 16.39
C LEU A 269 0.00 -2.20 14.97
N VAL A 270 -0.76 -3.17 14.45
CA VAL A 270 -1.46 -3.05 13.17
C VAL A 270 -2.54 -1.96 13.23
N GLY A 271 -3.10 -1.65 14.40
CA GLY A 271 -4.18 -0.66 14.53
C GLY A 271 -5.43 -1.08 13.76
N ASP A 272 -6.11 -0.14 13.10
CA ASP A 272 -7.32 -0.40 12.32
C ASP A 272 -7.04 -0.60 10.81
N TRP A 273 -5.81 -0.93 10.44
CA TRP A 273 -5.45 -1.26 9.06
C TRP A 273 -6.00 -2.64 8.66
N ILE A 274 -6.91 -2.63 7.68
CA ILE A 274 -7.51 -3.86 7.12
C ILE A 274 -6.89 -4.28 5.78
N PHE A 275 -6.15 -3.39 5.11
CA PHE A 275 -5.36 -3.70 3.91
C PHE A 275 -4.25 -2.68 3.65
N GLY A 276 -3.00 -3.12 3.63
CA GLY A 276 -1.82 -2.27 3.41
C GLY A 276 -1.50 -1.33 4.58
N CYS A 277 -0.60 -0.38 4.34
CA CYS A 277 -0.23 0.66 5.29
C CYS A 277 0.44 1.83 4.58
N ASP A 278 0.07 3.04 4.98
CA ASP A 278 0.59 4.27 4.41
C ASP A 278 1.33 5.15 5.42
N VAL A 279 1.47 4.75 6.69
CA VAL A 279 1.96 5.63 7.77
C VAL A 279 3.31 6.28 7.43
N CYS A 280 4.25 5.53 6.84
CA CYS A 280 5.56 6.07 6.46
C CYS A 280 5.50 7.11 5.35
N GLN A 281 4.49 7.02 4.48
CA GLN A 281 4.20 7.99 3.42
C GLN A 281 3.44 9.19 4.00
N GLU A 282 2.44 8.96 4.84
CA GLU A 282 1.65 10.04 5.47
C GLU A 282 2.50 11.05 6.23
N VAL A 283 3.53 10.59 6.94
CA VAL A 283 4.45 11.47 7.68
C VAL A 283 5.57 12.05 6.83
N CYS A 284 5.73 11.61 5.57
CA CYS A 284 6.77 12.09 4.67
C CYS A 284 6.49 13.55 4.27
N PRO A 285 7.41 14.51 4.56
CA PRO A 285 7.16 15.92 4.28
C PRO A 285 6.93 16.26 2.81
N TRP A 286 7.39 15.40 1.90
CA TRP A 286 7.26 15.58 0.45
C TRP A 286 5.85 15.27 -0.07
N ASN A 287 5.04 14.53 0.69
CA ASN A 287 3.68 14.19 0.29
C ASN A 287 2.68 15.35 0.37
N ARG A 288 3.07 16.48 0.98
CA ARG A 288 2.27 17.72 0.93
C ARG A 288 2.17 18.33 -0.47
N PHE A 289 3.03 17.93 -1.39
CA PHE A 289 3.09 18.44 -2.75
C PHE A 289 2.33 17.56 -3.76
N ALA A 290 1.82 16.41 -3.33
CA ALA A 290 1.18 15.47 -4.22
C ALA A 290 -0.15 16.03 -4.76
N PRO A 291 -0.35 15.99 -6.09
CA PRO A 291 -1.61 16.42 -6.69
C PRO A 291 -2.72 15.37 -6.53
N PRO A 292 -3.99 15.75 -6.69
CA PRO A 292 -5.09 14.78 -6.78
C PRO A 292 -4.95 13.86 -8.00
N ALA A 293 -5.53 12.65 -7.93
CA ALA A 293 -5.47 11.73 -9.05
C ALA A 293 -6.37 12.18 -10.20
N ARG A 294 -5.84 12.07 -11.42
CA ARG A 294 -6.61 12.30 -12.65
C ARG A 294 -7.34 11.05 -13.14
N GLU A 295 -6.87 9.87 -12.74
CA GLU A 295 -7.42 8.59 -13.18
C GLU A 295 -8.58 8.17 -12.27
N ALA A 296 -9.80 8.38 -12.76
CA ALA A 296 -11.02 8.10 -12.01
C ALA A 296 -11.15 6.62 -11.58
N ARG A 297 -10.57 5.67 -12.33
CA ARG A 297 -10.56 4.25 -11.95
C ARG A 297 -9.82 3.99 -10.63
N LEU A 298 -8.90 4.86 -10.24
CA LEU A 298 -8.14 4.74 -8.99
C LEU A 298 -8.82 5.44 -7.80
N HIS A 299 -9.88 6.21 -8.05
CA HIS A 299 -10.64 6.86 -6.98
C HIS A 299 -11.28 5.83 -6.07
N ALA A 300 -11.44 6.19 -4.79
CA ALA A 300 -11.98 5.29 -3.79
C ALA A 300 -13.36 4.74 -4.20
N ARG A 301 -13.52 3.42 -4.16
CA ARG A 301 -14.82 2.81 -4.44
C ARG A 301 -15.84 3.15 -3.36
N ALA A 302 -17.06 3.33 -3.82
CA ALA A 302 -18.27 3.50 -3.02
C ALA A 302 -18.52 2.24 -2.17
N LEU A 303 -18.60 2.43 -0.85
CA LEU A 303 -18.84 1.36 0.14
C LEU A 303 -19.83 1.86 1.20
N GLU A 304 -20.85 2.61 0.79
CA GLU A 304 -21.90 3.13 1.66
C GLU A 304 -22.62 1.98 2.37
N GLY A 305 -22.93 2.16 3.65
CA GLY A 305 -23.61 1.14 4.46
C GLY A 305 -22.77 -0.09 4.82
N TRP A 306 -21.49 -0.16 4.44
CA TRP A 306 -20.55 -1.14 4.98
C TRP A 306 -19.95 -0.67 6.30
N THR A 307 -19.61 -1.61 7.17
CA THR A 307 -18.86 -1.39 8.41
C THR A 307 -17.90 -2.55 8.62
N LEU A 308 -16.97 -2.45 9.56
CA LEU A 308 -16.10 -3.59 9.93
C LEU A 308 -16.92 -4.83 10.33
N GLU A 309 -17.97 -4.66 11.14
CA GLU A 309 -18.85 -5.74 11.57
C GLU A 309 -19.59 -6.39 10.39
N ARG A 310 -20.00 -5.58 9.41
CA ARG A 310 -20.67 -6.09 8.20
C ARG A 310 -19.69 -6.84 7.31
N PHE A 311 -18.45 -6.35 7.17
CA PHE A 311 -17.41 -7.07 6.43
C PHE A 311 -17.16 -8.46 7.01
N LEU A 312 -17.19 -8.60 8.34
CA LEU A 312 -16.97 -9.88 9.00
C LEU A 312 -18.01 -10.96 8.63
N GLY A 313 -19.17 -10.55 8.10
CA GLY A 313 -20.21 -11.46 7.62
C GLY A 313 -20.05 -11.93 6.17
N LEU A 314 -19.07 -11.42 5.42
CA LEU A 314 -18.88 -11.77 4.01
C LEU A 314 -18.62 -13.26 3.83
N ASP A 315 -19.35 -13.93 2.95
CA ASP A 315 -18.94 -15.24 2.41
C ASP A 315 -17.94 -15.09 1.23
N GLU A 316 -17.53 -16.20 0.61
CA GLU A 316 -16.58 -16.19 -0.50
C GLU A 316 -17.14 -15.52 -1.76
N ALA A 317 -18.42 -15.73 -2.06
CA ALA A 317 -19.07 -15.18 -3.24
C ALA A 317 -19.28 -13.66 -3.09
N GLU A 318 -19.76 -13.23 -1.92
CA GLU A 318 -19.94 -11.83 -1.57
C GLU A 318 -18.60 -11.08 -1.55
N PHE A 319 -17.54 -11.69 -0.99
CA PHE A 319 -16.19 -11.10 -1.02
C PHE A 319 -15.68 -10.95 -2.46
N ALA A 320 -15.81 -11.98 -3.28
CA ALA A 320 -15.38 -11.95 -4.67
C ALA A 320 -16.14 -10.90 -5.50
N GLN A 321 -17.45 -10.75 -5.27
CA GLN A 321 -18.26 -9.74 -5.92
C GLN A 321 -17.92 -8.33 -5.43
N LEU A 322 -17.88 -8.10 -4.11
CA LEU A 322 -17.66 -6.79 -3.52
C LEU A 322 -16.28 -6.22 -3.86
N PHE A 323 -15.25 -7.07 -3.88
CA PHE A 323 -13.89 -6.67 -4.20
C PHE A 323 -13.47 -7.06 -5.62
N HIS A 324 -14.43 -7.28 -6.53
CA HIS A 324 -14.13 -7.46 -7.95
C HIS A 324 -13.27 -6.29 -8.46
N GLN A 325 -12.21 -6.64 -9.22
CA GLN A 325 -11.19 -5.70 -9.69
C GLN A 325 -10.68 -4.78 -8.58
N SER A 326 -10.35 -5.31 -7.41
CA SER A 326 -9.69 -4.56 -6.33
C SER A 326 -8.39 -5.25 -5.91
N PRO A 327 -7.33 -4.51 -5.54
CA PRO A 327 -6.13 -5.10 -4.98
C PRO A 327 -6.40 -5.90 -3.69
N ILE A 328 -7.50 -5.58 -2.99
CA ILE A 328 -7.93 -6.26 -1.75
C ILE A 328 -8.09 -7.77 -1.95
N ARG A 329 -8.43 -8.24 -3.16
CA ARG A 329 -8.51 -9.67 -3.48
C ARG A 329 -7.20 -10.42 -3.23
N ARG A 330 -6.06 -9.72 -3.24
CA ARG A 330 -4.75 -10.31 -2.92
C ARG A 330 -4.72 -10.92 -1.52
N ALA A 331 -5.42 -10.35 -0.55
CA ALA A 331 -5.50 -10.88 0.81
C ALA A 331 -6.34 -12.16 0.92
N GLN A 332 -7.17 -12.46 -0.10
CA GLN A 332 -8.25 -13.45 -0.04
C GLN A 332 -9.27 -13.14 1.08
N ARG A 333 -10.42 -13.83 1.06
CA ARG A 333 -11.46 -13.62 2.06
C ARG A 333 -10.94 -13.82 3.48
N SER A 334 -10.32 -14.97 3.75
CA SER A 334 -9.83 -15.34 5.08
C SER A 334 -8.79 -14.35 5.62
N GLY A 335 -7.82 -13.93 4.80
CA GLY A 335 -6.82 -12.93 5.18
C GLY A 335 -7.42 -11.54 5.41
N PHE A 336 -8.40 -11.14 4.60
CA PHE A 336 -9.13 -9.88 4.79
C PHE A 336 -9.94 -9.90 6.11
N LEU A 337 -10.73 -10.94 6.36
CA LEU A 337 -11.52 -11.05 7.59
C LEU A 337 -10.64 -11.19 8.84
N ARG A 338 -9.51 -11.87 8.73
CA ARG A 338 -8.47 -11.88 9.78
C ARG A 338 -8.03 -10.45 10.13
N ASN A 339 -7.79 -9.59 9.13
CA ASN A 339 -7.41 -8.20 9.38
C ASN A 339 -8.58 -7.41 10.01
N VAL A 340 -9.82 -7.66 9.58
CA VAL A 340 -11.02 -7.04 10.16
C VAL A 340 -11.16 -7.40 11.65
N CYS A 341 -10.95 -8.67 12.03
CA CYS A 341 -10.92 -9.08 13.44
C CYS A 341 -9.85 -8.29 14.22
N VAL A 342 -8.64 -8.15 13.68
CA VAL A 342 -7.56 -7.38 14.32
C VAL A 342 -7.95 -5.90 14.49
N ALA A 343 -8.54 -5.29 13.47
CA ALA A 343 -9.01 -3.90 13.54
C ALA A 343 -10.11 -3.71 14.59
N LEU A 344 -11.11 -4.60 14.65
CA LEU A 344 -12.17 -4.57 15.66
C LEU A 344 -11.60 -4.76 17.08
N GLY A 345 -10.69 -5.72 17.25
CA GLY A 345 -9.99 -5.94 18.52
C GLY A 345 -9.16 -4.75 18.96
N ASN A 346 -8.54 -4.01 18.02
CA ASN A 346 -7.78 -2.81 18.32
C ASN A 346 -8.65 -1.59 18.66
N ARG A 347 -9.81 -1.46 17.99
CA ARG A 347 -10.81 -0.43 18.33
C ARG A 347 -11.41 -0.65 19.72
N GLY A 348 -11.63 -1.92 20.08
CA GLY A 348 -12.08 -2.25 21.43
C GLY A 348 -13.54 -1.89 21.71
N GLU A 349 -14.34 -1.62 20.67
CA GLU A 349 -15.72 -1.17 20.80
C GLU A 349 -16.66 -2.34 21.18
N PRO A 350 -17.42 -2.25 22.28
CA PRO A 350 -18.31 -3.34 22.72
C PRO A 350 -19.39 -3.71 21.69
N ALA A 351 -19.79 -2.76 20.84
CA ALA A 351 -20.78 -2.96 19.78
C ALA A 351 -20.34 -4.02 18.74
N ALA A 352 -19.02 -4.25 18.58
CA ALA A 352 -18.48 -5.24 17.66
C ALA A 352 -18.58 -6.70 18.19
N ALA A 353 -18.82 -6.88 19.50
CA ALA A 353 -18.78 -8.20 20.16
C ALA A 353 -19.68 -9.22 19.46
N SER A 354 -20.95 -8.87 19.20
CA SER A 354 -21.91 -9.77 18.56
C SER A 354 -21.48 -10.26 17.18
N ALA A 355 -20.76 -9.44 16.41
CA ALA A 355 -20.23 -9.84 15.09
C ALA A 355 -19.06 -10.81 15.23
N LEU A 356 -18.15 -10.54 16.15
CA LEU A 356 -17.00 -11.41 16.45
C LEU A 356 -17.44 -12.75 17.06
N GLU A 357 -18.46 -12.76 17.92
CA GLU A 357 -19.04 -13.99 18.46
C GLU A 357 -19.60 -14.90 17.35
N ARG A 358 -20.32 -14.31 16.37
CA ARG A 358 -20.81 -15.06 15.21
C ARG A 358 -19.67 -15.61 14.35
N ALA A 359 -18.63 -14.81 14.13
CA ALA A 359 -17.46 -15.26 13.38
C ALA A 359 -16.74 -16.40 14.09
N LEU A 360 -16.51 -16.28 15.41
CA LEU A 360 -15.93 -17.33 16.25
C LEU A 360 -16.77 -18.60 16.27
N GLU A 361 -18.09 -18.52 16.18
CA GLU A 361 -18.96 -19.70 16.18
C GLU A 361 -19.10 -20.35 14.80
N ARG A 362 -19.13 -19.56 13.72
CA ARG A 362 -19.67 -20.01 12.43
C ARG A 362 -18.74 -19.86 11.23
N ASP A 363 -17.67 -19.08 11.32
CA ASP A 363 -16.79 -18.92 10.15
C ASP A 363 -16.12 -20.26 9.82
N PRO A 364 -16.15 -20.71 8.56
CA PRO A 364 -15.55 -22.00 8.19
C PRO A 364 -14.03 -22.02 8.43
N GLU A 365 -13.36 -20.88 8.38
CA GLU A 365 -11.90 -20.78 8.44
C GLU A 365 -11.39 -20.66 9.90
N PRO A 366 -10.60 -21.62 10.40
CA PRO A 366 -9.98 -21.52 11.73
C PRO A 366 -9.14 -20.25 11.92
N LEU A 367 -8.55 -19.73 10.83
CA LEU A 367 -7.81 -18.48 10.84
C LEU A 367 -8.70 -17.29 11.26
N VAL A 368 -9.93 -17.21 10.77
CA VAL A 368 -10.85 -16.12 11.12
C VAL A 368 -11.35 -16.31 12.54
N ARG A 369 -11.75 -17.53 12.90
CA ARG A 369 -12.25 -17.86 14.25
C ARG A 369 -11.21 -17.56 15.33
N SER A 370 -9.96 -17.96 15.13
CA SER A 370 -8.86 -17.68 16.07
C SER A 370 -8.61 -16.18 16.29
N HIS A 371 -8.68 -15.37 15.23
CA HIS A 371 -8.53 -13.92 15.38
C HIS A 371 -9.77 -13.25 15.97
N ALA A 372 -10.97 -13.83 15.76
CA ALA A 372 -12.18 -13.39 16.43
C ALA A 372 -12.11 -13.64 17.94
N ALA A 373 -11.58 -14.79 18.37
CA ALA A 373 -11.30 -15.08 19.78
C ALA A 373 -10.33 -14.05 20.40
N TRP A 374 -9.21 -13.77 19.72
CA TRP A 374 -8.28 -12.74 20.17
C TRP A 374 -8.95 -11.35 20.32
N ALA A 375 -9.73 -10.94 19.32
CA ALA A 375 -10.41 -9.65 19.32
C ALA A 375 -11.45 -9.53 20.45
N LEU A 376 -12.23 -10.59 20.71
CA LEU A 376 -13.14 -10.65 21.86
C LEU A 376 -12.39 -10.54 23.19
N GLY A 377 -11.22 -11.18 23.31
CA GLY A 377 -10.34 -11.04 24.47
C GLY A 377 -9.92 -9.59 24.71
N GLU A 378 -9.48 -8.90 23.66
CA GLU A 378 -9.09 -7.49 23.73
C GLU A 378 -10.25 -6.54 24.08
N ILE A 379 -11.44 -6.76 23.51
CA ILE A 379 -12.64 -5.97 23.85
C ILE A 379 -13.03 -6.22 25.31
N ALA A 380 -13.15 -7.49 25.72
CA ALA A 380 -13.50 -7.85 27.09
C ALA A 380 -12.50 -7.28 28.12
N ARG A 381 -11.21 -7.20 27.76
CA ARG A 381 -10.15 -6.64 28.62
C ARG A 381 -10.37 -5.14 28.86
N ARG A 382 -10.75 -4.39 27.82
CA ARG A 382 -11.04 -2.95 27.94
C ARG A 382 -12.33 -2.68 28.71
N VAL A 383 -13.39 -3.43 28.42
CA VAL A 383 -14.68 -3.32 29.14
C VAL A 383 -14.52 -3.64 30.63
N LYS A 384 -13.75 -4.68 31.01
CA LYS A 384 -13.45 -4.96 32.43
C LYS A 384 -12.71 -3.81 33.14
N GLY A 385 -11.92 -3.02 32.40
CA GLY A 385 -11.28 -1.82 32.93
C GLY A 385 -12.26 -0.68 33.24
N GLU A 386 -13.46 -0.72 32.64
CA GLU A 386 -14.52 0.28 32.80
C GLU A 386 -15.65 -0.21 33.74
N GLU A 387 -15.95 -1.51 33.75
CA GLU A 387 -17.03 -2.12 34.55
C GLU A 387 -16.49 -3.27 35.42
N ALA A 388 -15.90 -2.93 36.56
CA ALA A 388 -15.47 -3.88 37.58
C ALA A 388 -16.64 -4.50 38.39
N THR A 389 -17.91 -4.31 38.01
CA THR A 389 -19.07 -4.71 38.81
C THR A 389 -20.25 -5.23 37.98
N ALA A 390 -20.10 -6.39 37.34
CA ALA A 390 -21.27 -7.20 36.96
C ALA A 390 -20.88 -8.69 36.90
N GLY A 391 -21.30 -9.45 37.90
CA GLY A 391 -21.05 -10.89 37.98
C GLY A 391 -21.60 -11.67 36.78
N ALA A 392 -20.77 -12.61 36.31
CA ALA A 392 -21.17 -13.88 35.70
C ALA A 392 -21.98 -13.94 34.38
N ARG A 393 -22.27 -12.86 33.64
CA ARG A 393 -22.94 -12.96 32.32
C ARG A 393 -22.34 -12.08 31.21
N ASN A 394 -21.03 -12.16 31.02
CA ASN A 394 -20.40 -11.54 29.84
C ASN A 394 -20.50 -12.52 28.64
N PRO A 395 -21.27 -12.19 27.58
CA PRO A 395 -21.46 -13.07 26.43
C PRO A 395 -20.14 -13.38 25.69
N MET A 396 -19.20 -12.43 25.68
CA MET A 396 -17.87 -12.63 25.10
C MET A 396 -17.10 -13.71 25.85
N LEU A 397 -17.12 -13.69 27.19
CA LEU A 397 -16.49 -14.74 28.01
C LEU A 397 -17.14 -16.11 27.78
N ALA A 398 -18.47 -16.15 27.63
CA ALA A 398 -19.18 -17.39 27.35
C ALA A 398 -18.79 -17.95 25.96
N ALA A 399 -18.68 -17.10 24.94
CA ALA A 399 -18.23 -17.50 23.61
C ALA A 399 -16.78 -18.03 23.62
N LEU A 400 -15.88 -17.34 24.32
CA LEU A 400 -14.49 -17.77 24.48
C LEU A 400 -14.38 -19.12 25.21
N ARG A 401 -15.12 -19.33 26.30
CA ARG A 401 -15.12 -20.63 27.03
C ARG A 401 -15.60 -21.78 26.15
N ARG A 402 -16.70 -21.58 25.42
CA ARG A 402 -17.19 -22.58 24.45
C ARG A 402 -16.12 -22.90 23.42
N ALA A 403 -15.52 -21.89 22.78
CA ALA A 403 -14.48 -22.11 21.78
C ALA A 403 -13.24 -22.82 22.36
N ALA A 404 -12.80 -22.46 23.57
CA ALA A 404 -11.67 -23.09 24.27
C ALA A 404 -11.86 -24.59 24.57
N GLU A 405 -13.11 -25.01 24.75
CA GLU A 405 -13.49 -26.39 25.08
C GLU A 405 -13.83 -27.20 23.84
N THR A 406 -14.62 -26.63 22.90
CA THR A 406 -15.32 -27.42 21.88
C THR A 406 -14.95 -27.08 20.43
N ASP A 407 -14.19 -26.02 20.14
CA ASP A 407 -13.80 -25.75 18.73
C ASP A 407 -12.97 -26.93 18.21
N ALA A 408 -13.22 -27.35 16.97
CA ALA A 408 -12.51 -28.47 16.35
C ALA A 408 -11.03 -28.18 16.11
N ALA A 409 -10.69 -26.92 15.82
CA ALA A 409 -9.34 -26.49 15.47
C ALA A 409 -8.51 -26.16 16.74
N PRO A 410 -7.33 -26.80 16.93
CA PRO A 410 -6.48 -26.56 18.10
C PRO A 410 -6.06 -25.10 18.26
N GLU A 411 -5.73 -24.41 17.17
CA GLU A 411 -5.32 -23.01 17.17
C GLU A 411 -6.41 -22.06 17.67
N VAL A 412 -7.69 -22.37 17.41
CA VAL A 412 -8.83 -21.59 17.92
C VAL A 412 -8.98 -21.81 19.43
N ARG A 413 -8.87 -23.07 19.87
CA ARG A 413 -8.91 -23.40 21.31
C ARG A 413 -7.77 -22.70 22.06
N GLU A 414 -6.57 -22.69 21.50
CA GLU A 414 -5.39 -22.05 22.09
C GLU A 414 -5.56 -20.53 22.23
N GLU A 415 -6.00 -19.86 21.16
CA GLU A 415 -6.28 -18.41 21.20
C GLU A 415 -7.39 -18.05 22.17
N ALA A 416 -8.48 -18.84 22.22
CA ALA A 416 -9.56 -18.63 23.16
C ALA A 416 -9.10 -18.80 24.63
N ARG A 417 -8.26 -19.81 24.91
CA ARG A 417 -7.67 -20.00 26.25
C ARG A 417 -6.70 -18.88 26.61
N ALA A 418 -5.91 -18.41 25.66
CA ALA A 418 -5.01 -17.27 25.86
C ALA A 418 -5.80 -16.01 26.21
N ALA A 419 -6.87 -15.72 25.45
CA ALA A 419 -7.78 -14.60 25.71
C ALA A 419 -8.41 -14.69 27.12
N LEU A 420 -8.91 -15.87 27.54
CA LEU A 420 -9.45 -16.07 28.89
C LEU A 420 -8.39 -15.88 29.98
N SER A 421 -7.19 -16.43 29.77
CA SER A 421 -6.07 -16.32 30.72
C SER A 421 -5.63 -14.87 30.93
N MET A 422 -5.68 -14.05 29.88
CA MET A 422 -5.41 -12.60 29.98
C MET A 422 -6.46 -11.86 30.81
N LEU A 423 -7.71 -12.36 30.84
CA LEU A 423 -8.84 -11.73 31.54
C LEU A 423 -8.99 -12.22 32.98
N ASN A 424 -8.53 -13.42 33.30
CA ASN A 424 -8.48 -14.00 34.64
C ASN A 424 -7.33 -15.03 34.73
N PRO A 425 -6.20 -14.70 35.36
CA PRO A 425 -5.05 -15.62 35.47
C PRO A 425 -5.39 -16.97 36.12
N ASP A 426 -6.38 -17.03 37.02
CA ASP A 426 -6.76 -18.26 37.72
C ASP A 426 -7.48 -19.27 36.79
N GLU A 427 -8.09 -18.81 35.70
CA GLU A 427 -8.69 -19.69 34.68
C GLU A 427 -7.62 -20.44 33.86
N ALA A 428 -6.37 -19.95 33.80
CA ALA A 428 -5.29 -20.63 33.07
C ALA A 428 -4.94 -22.00 33.68
N THR A 429 -5.17 -22.16 34.99
CA THR A 429 -4.87 -23.38 35.75
C THR A 429 -5.87 -24.51 35.48
N SER A 430 -7.15 -24.20 35.25
CA SER A 430 -8.21 -25.20 35.05
C SER A 430 -8.06 -25.96 33.72
N PHE A 431 -7.58 -25.29 32.66
CA PHE A 431 -7.34 -25.93 31.36
C PHE A 431 -6.07 -26.81 31.34
N ARG A 432 -5.08 -26.55 32.21
CA ARG A 432 -3.86 -27.37 32.32
C ARG A 432 -4.10 -28.69 33.08
N SER A 433 -5.08 -28.74 33.99
CA SER A 433 -5.43 -29.96 34.72
C SER A 433 -6.20 -31.00 33.90
N GLY A 434 -6.77 -30.62 32.75
CA GLY A 434 -7.59 -31.51 31.90
C GLY A 434 -6.81 -32.40 30.91
N SER A 435 -5.50 -32.20 30.72
CA SER A 435 -4.70 -32.93 29.73
C SER A 435 -3.91 -34.13 30.28
N ARG A 436 -4.11 -34.50 31.56
CA ARG A 436 -3.49 -35.70 32.16
C ARG A 436 -4.55 -36.77 32.47
N GLN A 437 -5.06 -37.46 31.47
CA GLN A 437 -5.58 -38.83 31.66
C GLN A 437 -5.19 -39.70 30.46
N GLY A 438 -4.42 -40.76 30.72
CA GLY A 438 -4.05 -41.76 29.74
C GLY A 438 -2.59 -42.22 29.81
N THR A 439 -2.08 -42.62 30.98
CA THR A 439 -0.87 -43.47 31.01
C THR A 439 -1.34 -44.92 30.85
N PRO A 440 -0.93 -45.68 29.82
CA PRO A 440 -1.34 -47.06 29.69
C PRO A 440 -0.65 -47.90 30.77
N ALA A 441 -1.44 -48.65 31.54
CA ALA A 441 -0.93 -49.59 32.53
C ALA A 441 -0.08 -50.68 31.87
N ALA A 442 1.11 -50.91 32.42
CA ALA A 442 2.02 -51.96 31.98
C ALA A 442 1.40 -53.36 32.23
N PRO A 443 1.64 -54.33 31.33
CA PRO A 443 1.10 -55.68 31.50
C PRO A 443 1.85 -56.39 32.64
N ARG A 444 1.09 -56.96 33.58
CA ARG A 444 1.63 -57.91 34.56
C ARG A 444 1.78 -59.29 33.89
N ARG A 445 2.88 -59.95 34.25
CA ARG A 445 3.37 -61.24 33.75
C ARG A 445 2.33 -62.36 33.76
#